data_AF-A0A0F9GAV4-F1
#
_entry.id   AF-A0A0F9GAV4-F1
#
_cell.length_a   1.000
_cell.length_b   1.000
_cell.length_c   1.000
_cell.angle_alpha   90.00
_cell.angle_beta   90.00
_cell.angle_gamma   90.00
#
_symmetry.space_group_name_H-M   'P 1'
#
loop_
_entity.id
_entity.type
_entity.pdbx_description
1 polymer ?
#
loop_
_entity_poly.entity_id
_entity_poly.type
_entity_poly.pdbx_seq_one_letter_code
_entity_poly.pdbx_strand_id
1 'polypeptide(L)'
;MTYDEWIADYVSKQRVIRGACGRAVNEMAEAFPELKCVAGWVTFSGGCTEHFWCVAPDGSIVDPTASQFRKPLRYQEFQPGDEVRVGRCMNCGDGIYAQVQRLDDRSVARSVCSPECAAALEAELSFEAFELRGPIL
;
A
#
# COMPACT_ATOMS: atom_id res chain seq x y z
N MET A 1 -12.25 -24.00 -3.57
CA MET A 1 -10.93 -23.39 -3.75
C MET A 1 -10.40 -23.09 -2.37
N THR A 2 -9.24 -23.62 -2.01
CA THR A 2 -8.55 -23.32 -0.75
C THR A 2 -7.73 -22.04 -0.87
N TYR A 3 -7.24 -21.51 0.25
CA TYR A 3 -6.32 -20.36 0.24
C TYR A 3 -5.06 -20.66 -0.59
N ASP A 4 -4.44 -21.83 -0.40
CA ASP A 4 -3.24 -22.21 -1.14
C ASP A 4 -3.49 -22.35 -2.65
N GLU A 5 -4.64 -22.91 -3.04
CA GLU A 5 -5.04 -23.00 -4.46
C GLU A 5 -5.22 -21.61 -5.08
N TRP A 6 -5.88 -20.69 -4.37
CA TRP A 6 -6.05 -19.31 -4.83
C TRP A 6 -4.71 -18.58 -4.95
N ILE A 7 -3.82 -18.74 -3.96
CA ILE A 7 -2.49 -18.12 -3.96
C ILE A 7 -1.65 -18.65 -5.13
N ALA A 8 -1.66 -19.96 -5.37
CA ALA A 8 -0.95 -20.57 -6.48
C ALA A 8 -1.45 -20.05 -7.84
N ASP A 9 -2.77 -19.97 -8.02
CA ASP A 9 -3.39 -19.41 -9.22
C ASP A 9 -3.04 -17.92 -9.41
N TYR A 10 -3.19 -17.10 -8.36
CA TYR A 10 -2.85 -15.68 -8.40
C TYR A 10 -1.40 -15.46 -8.80
N VAL A 11 -0.46 -16.12 -8.11
CA VAL A 11 0.98 -16.00 -8.38
C VAL A 11 1.33 -16.44 -9.80
N SER A 12 0.70 -17.51 -10.30
CA SER A 12 0.95 -18.01 -11.67
C SER A 12 0.60 -16.99 -12.77
N LYS A 13 -0.35 -16.09 -12.49
CA LYS A 13 -0.80 -15.03 -13.41
C LYS A 13 0.04 -13.76 -13.33
N GLN A 14 0.88 -13.60 -12.29
CA GLN A 14 1.69 -12.40 -12.13
C GLN A 14 3.04 -12.53 -12.83
N ARG A 15 3.35 -11.55 -13.70
CA ARG A 15 4.72 -11.42 -14.24
C ARG A 15 5.74 -11.05 -13.16
N VAL A 16 5.33 -10.21 -12.19
CA VAL A 16 6.14 -9.78 -11.05
C VAL A 16 5.22 -9.68 -9.82
N ILE A 17 5.56 -10.40 -8.76
CA ILE A 17 4.77 -10.40 -7.51
C ILE A 17 5.17 -9.27 -6.55
N ARG A 18 6.39 -8.73 -6.70
CA ARG A 18 6.94 -7.68 -5.84
C ARG A 18 6.12 -6.40 -5.96
N GLY A 19 5.65 -5.88 -4.83
CA GLY A 19 4.81 -4.68 -4.78
C GLY A 19 3.33 -4.90 -5.10
N ALA A 20 2.92 -6.16 -5.33
CA ALA A 20 1.51 -6.50 -5.59
C ALA A 20 0.70 -6.77 -4.31
N CYS A 21 1.30 -6.70 -3.12
CA CYS A 21 0.69 -7.15 -1.85
C CYS A 21 -0.66 -6.49 -1.53
N GLY A 22 -0.76 -5.16 -1.66
CA GLY A 22 -2.03 -4.47 -1.41
C GLY A 22 -3.16 -4.91 -2.35
N ARG A 23 -2.86 -5.09 -3.65
CA ARG A 23 -3.84 -5.58 -4.63
C ARG A 23 -4.20 -7.04 -4.37
N ALA A 24 -3.22 -7.90 -4.14
CA ALA A 24 -3.42 -9.32 -3.89
C ALA A 24 -4.30 -9.57 -2.66
N VAL A 25 -4.05 -8.84 -1.57
CA VAL A 25 -4.85 -8.92 -0.35
C VAL A 25 -6.29 -8.47 -0.57
N ASN A 26 -6.52 -7.40 -1.35
CA ASN A 26 -7.87 -6.97 -1.70
C ASN A 26 -8.62 -8.03 -2.50
N GLU A 27 -8.03 -8.55 -3.57
CA GLU A 27 -8.65 -9.59 -4.40
C GLU A 27 -8.88 -10.87 -3.59
N MET A 28 -7.97 -11.21 -2.66
CA MET A 28 -8.13 -12.38 -1.80
C MET A 28 -9.27 -12.20 -0.80
N ALA A 29 -9.40 -11.04 -0.17
CA ALA A 29 -10.50 -10.74 0.76
C ALA A 29 -11.86 -10.64 0.05
N GLU A 30 -11.89 -10.25 -1.22
CA GLU A 30 -13.10 -10.32 -2.05
C GLU A 30 -13.50 -11.77 -2.33
N ALA A 31 -12.52 -12.65 -2.59
CA ALA A 31 -12.76 -14.08 -2.82
C ALA A 31 -13.10 -14.86 -1.54
N PHE A 32 -12.58 -14.42 -0.39
CA PHE A 32 -12.76 -15.02 0.93
C PHE A 32 -13.15 -13.96 1.96
N PRO A 33 -14.45 -13.60 2.03
CA PRO A 33 -14.93 -12.51 2.89
C PRO A 33 -14.70 -12.70 4.39
N GLU A 34 -14.38 -13.91 4.83
CA GLU A 34 -14.00 -14.21 6.21
C GLU A 34 -12.58 -13.76 6.57
N LEU A 35 -11.74 -13.45 5.58
CA LEU A 35 -10.39 -12.98 5.79
C LEU A 35 -10.37 -11.49 6.17
N LYS A 36 -9.61 -11.17 7.21
CA LYS A 36 -9.35 -9.78 7.59
C LYS A 36 -8.08 -9.28 6.89
N CYS A 37 -8.20 -8.21 6.10
CA CYS A 37 -7.04 -7.48 5.57
C CYS A 37 -6.26 -6.82 6.71
N VAL A 38 -4.94 -6.95 6.70
CA VAL A 38 -4.03 -6.37 7.68
C VAL A 38 -2.83 -5.73 6.98
N ALA A 39 -2.36 -4.63 7.56
CA ALA A 39 -1.13 -3.96 7.16
C ALA A 39 -0.14 -3.95 8.33
N GLY A 40 1.15 -4.04 8.01
CA GLY A 40 2.18 -3.99 9.03
C GLY A 40 3.59 -4.22 8.49
N TRP A 41 4.49 -4.64 9.38
CA TRP A 41 5.88 -4.95 9.06
C TRP A 41 6.07 -6.45 8.82
N VAL A 42 6.75 -6.79 7.73
CA VAL A 42 7.31 -8.13 7.52
C VAL A 42 8.82 -8.08 7.67
N THR A 43 9.33 -8.83 8.64
CA THR A 43 10.76 -9.08 8.81
C THR A 43 11.13 -10.40 8.14
N PHE A 44 12.20 -10.38 7.35
CA PHE A 44 12.71 -11.51 6.58
C PHE A 44 14.23 -11.49 6.54
N SER A 45 14.89 -12.53 6.00
CA SER A 45 16.36 -12.64 6.01
C SER A 45 17.11 -11.49 5.30
N GLY A 46 16.40 -10.66 4.53
CA GLY A 46 16.97 -9.52 3.82
C GLY A 46 16.60 -8.15 4.40
N GLY A 47 15.89 -8.09 5.53
CA GLY A 47 15.51 -6.83 6.18
C GLY A 47 14.06 -6.80 6.69
N CYS A 48 13.54 -5.59 6.85
CA CYS A 48 12.17 -5.32 7.27
C CYS A 48 11.52 -4.36 6.27
N THR A 49 10.25 -4.58 5.92
CA THR A 49 9.50 -3.73 4.99
C THR A 49 8.02 -3.69 5.34
N GLU A 50 7.35 -2.60 4.96
CA GLU A 50 5.90 -2.50 5.00
C GLU A 50 5.29 -3.56 4.07
N HIS A 51 4.18 -4.15 4.50
CA HIS A 51 3.52 -5.25 3.80
C HIS A 51 2.04 -5.35 4.15
N PHE A 52 1.28 -6.02 3.28
CA PHE A 52 -0.14 -6.33 3.48
C PHE A 52 -0.33 -7.84 3.42
N TRP A 53 -1.16 -8.39 4.31
CA TRP A 53 -1.55 -9.80 4.35
C TRP A 53 -3.00 -9.96 4.83
N CYS A 54 -3.50 -11.18 4.81
CA CYS A 54 -4.79 -11.55 5.39
C CYS A 54 -4.61 -12.34 6.69
N VAL A 55 -5.55 -12.21 7.62
CA VAL A 55 -5.66 -13.04 8.83
C VAL A 55 -6.97 -13.81 8.77
N ALA A 56 -6.90 -15.12 8.87
CA ALA A 56 -8.08 -15.98 8.90
C ALA A 56 -8.76 -15.95 10.29
N PRO A 57 -10.02 -16.40 10.42
CA PRO A 57 -10.75 -16.38 11.70
C PRO A 57 -10.07 -17.13 12.84
N ASP A 58 -9.22 -18.12 12.53
CA ASP A 58 -8.42 -18.87 13.50
C ASP A 58 -7.12 -18.15 13.92
N GLY A 59 -6.87 -16.95 13.39
CA GLY A 59 -5.66 -16.16 13.62
C GLY A 59 -4.48 -16.55 12.75
N SER A 60 -4.61 -17.51 11.84
CA SER A 60 -3.53 -17.89 10.92
C SER A 60 -3.26 -16.79 9.89
N ILE A 61 -1.97 -16.61 9.56
CA ILE A 61 -1.51 -15.65 8.55
C ILE A 61 -1.66 -16.27 7.17
N VAL A 62 -2.36 -15.56 6.29
CA VAL A 62 -2.54 -15.90 4.89
C VAL A 62 -1.95 -14.77 4.04
N ASP A 63 -0.73 -14.96 3.55
CA ASP A 63 -0.03 -13.96 2.73
C ASP A 63 0.09 -14.45 1.27
N PRO A 64 -0.73 -13.92 0.34
CA PRO A 64 -0.72 -14.34 -1.05
C PRO A 64 0.56 -13.96 -1.81
N THR A 65 1.41 -13.14 -1.20
CA THR A 65 2.64 -12.62 -1.80
C THR A 65 3.89 -12.96 -0.98
N ALA A 66 3.78 -13.90 -0.03
CA ALA A 66 4.88 -14.32 0.84
C ALA A 66 6.11 -14.82 0.06
N SER A 67 5.90 -15.35 -1.14
CA SER A 67 6.96 -15.84 -2.04
C SER A 67 7.92 -14.75 -2.52
N GLN A 68 7.59 -13.47 -2.35
CA GLN A 68 8.49 -12.37 -2.67
C GLN A 68 9.65 -12.21 -1.67
N PHE A 69 9.55 -12.84 -0.49
CA PHE A 69 10.49 -12.69 0.61
C PHE A 69 11.35 -13.94 0.84
N ARG A 70 12.58 -13.72 1.33
CA ARG A 70 13.46 -14.81 1.78
C ARG A 70 13.13 -15.20 3.22
N LYS A 71 12.64 -16.42 3.43
CA LYS A 71 12.31 -16.97 4.75
C LYS A 71 13.50 -16.92 5.74
N PRO A 72 13.25 -16.97 7.07
CA PRO A 72 11.94 -17.00 7.74
C PRO A 72 11.21 -15.66 7.67
N LEU A 73 9.88 -15.68 7.84
CA LEU A 73 9.04 -14.48 7.85
C LEU A 73 8.45 -14.27 9.25
N ARG A 74 8.43 -13.02 9.70
CA ARG A 74 7.73 -12.58 10.91
C ARG A 74 6.84 -11.41 10.56
N TYR A 75 5.60 -11.46 11.01
CA TYR A 75 4.59 -10.45 10.74
C TYR A 75 4.31 -9.68 12.03
N GLN A 76 4.26 -8.36 11.93
CA GLN A 76 3.90 -7.47 13.01
C GLN A 76 2.87 -6.47 12.47
N GLU A 77 1.62 -6.58 12.90
CA GLU A 77 0.59 -5.59 12.55
C GLU A 77 1.04 -4.21 13.02
N PHE A 78 0.75 -3.18 12.22
CA PHE A 78 0.88 -1.81 12.71
C PHE A 78 0.09 -1.64 14.01
N GLN A 79 0.52 -0.70 14.84
CA GLN A 79 -0.18 -0.30 16.05
C GLN A 79 -0.66 1.14 15.90
N PRO A 80 -1.76 1.52 16.57
CA PRO A 80 -2.15 2.92 16.65
C PRO A 80 -0.99 3.80 17.13
N GLY A 81 -0.67 4.84 16.36
CA GLY A 81 0.47 5.74 16.61
C GLY A 81 1.73 5.41 15.82
N ASP A 82 1.83 4.24 15.18
CA ASP A 82 2.95 3.94 14.27
C ASP A 82 2.93 4.92 13.09
N GLU A 83 4.11 5.43 12.71
CA GLU A 83 4.27 6.27 11.53
C GLU A 83 4.56 5.39 10.30
N VAL A 84 3.69 5.48 9.30
CA VAL A 84 3.75 4.67 8.08
C VAL A 84 3.73 5.54 6.85
N ARG A 85 4.36 5.07 5.77
CA ARG A 85 4.35 5.81 4.51
C ARG A 85 3.03 5.57 3.78
N VAL A 86 2.23 6.62 3.61
CA VAL A 86 0.92 6.57 2.93
C VAL A 86 0.97 7.00 1.47
N GLY A 87 2.11 7.51 1.01
CA GLY A 87 2.25 7.92 -0.39
C GLY A 87 3.59 8.53 -0.77
N ARG A 88 3.62 9.11 -1.96
CA ARG A 88 4.70 9.94 -2.46
C ARG A 88 4.12 11.31 -2.85
N CYS A 89 4.79 12.38 -2.44
CA CYS A 89 4.40 13.73 -2.81
C CYS A 89 4.55 13.93 -4.33
N MET A 90 3.50 14.43 -4.97
CA MET A 90 3.51 14.74 -6.41
C MET A 90 4.37 15.96 -6.75
N ASN A 91 4.64 16.84 -5.79
CA ASN A 91 5.48 18.02 -5.96
C ASN A 91 6.97 17.68 -5.78
N CYS A 92 7.40 17.34 -4.55
CA CYS A 92 8.82 17.15 -4.25
C CYS A 92 9.32 15.70 -4.41
N GLY A 93 8.42 14.72 -4.55
CA GLY A 93 8.79 13.30 -4.64
C GLY A 93 9.08 12.60 -3.31
N ASP A 94 9.02 13.30 -2.17
CA ASP A 94 9.26 12.72 -0.85
C ASP A 94 8.18 11.74 -0.40
N GLY A 95 8.48 10.93 0.61
CA GLY A 95 7.49 10.10 1.27
C GLY A 95 6.49 10.95 2.05
N ILE A 96 5.20 10.63 1.92
CA ILE A 96 4.17 11.18 2.80
C ILE A 96 3.95 10.17 3.91
N TYR A 97 4.08 10.62 5.14
CA TYR A 97 3.95 9.79 6.33
C TYR A 97 2.72 10.22 7.12
N ALA A 98 2.06 9.24 7.73
CA ALA A 98 0.94 9.48 8.63
C ALA A 98 0.98 8.50 9.79
N GLN A 99 0.44 8.93 10.93
CA GLN A 99 0.19 8.04 12.05
C GLN A 99 -1.00 7.15 11.74
N VAL A 100 -0.84 5.86 12.00
CA VAL A 100 -1.95 4.89 12.00
C VAL A 100 -2.91 5.30 13.11
N GLN A 101 -4.06 5.88 12.75
CA GLN A 101 -5.13 6.20 13.70
C GLN A 101 -6.01 4.98 13.95
N ARG A 102 -6.32 4.22 12.88
CA ARG A 102 -6.99 2.92 12.91
C ARG A 102 -6.37 2.01 11.85
N LEU A 103 -6.34 0.71 12.13
CA LEU A 103 -5.69 -0.29 11.26
C LEU A 103 -6.43 -0.54 9.94
N ASP A 104 -7.69 -0.12 9.86
CA ASP A 104 -8.59 -0.26 8.72
C ASP A 104 -8.73 1.03 7.88
N ASP A 105 -8.10 2.13 8.30
CA ASP A 105 -8.33 3.43 7.69
C ASP A 105 -7.52 3.63 6.41
N ARG A 106 -8.17 3.37 5.26
CA ARG A 106 -7.62 3.60 3.92
C ARG A 106 -7.68 5.08 3.49
N SER A 107 -8.24 5.98 4.30
CA SER A 107 -8.58 7.35 3.89
C SER A 107 -7.43 8.36 3.93
N VAL A 108 -6.21 7.95 4.29
CA VAL A 108 -5.07 8.87 4.45
C VAL A 108 -4.25 9.09 3.16
N ALA A 109 -4.76 8.65 2.01
CA ALA A 109 -4.10 8.89 0.73
C ALA A 109 -4.00 10.41 0.47
N ARG A 110 -2.82 10.97 0.68
CA ARG A 110 -2.47 12.36 0.38
C ARG A 110 -1.63 12.40 -0.88
N SER A 111 -1.85 13.41 -1.72
CA SER A 111 -1.06 13.67 -2.93
C SER A 111 0.13 14.61 -2.68
N VAL A 112 0.13 15.32 -1.55
CA VAL A 112 1.15 16.32 -1.18
C VAL A 112 1.57 16.18 0.28
N CYS A 113 2.85 16.40 0.58
CA CYS A 113 3.41 16.22 1.92
C CYS A 113 3.21 17.44 2.84
N SER A 114 3.01 18.64 2.27
CA SER A 114 2.85 19.88 3.03
C SER A 114 1.99 20.91 2.28
N PRO A 115 1.43 21.91 2.99
CA PRO A 115 0.74 23.04 2.36
C PRO A 115 1.61 23.80 1.35
N GLU A 116 2.92 23.92 1.61
CA GLU A 116 3.87 24.56 0.70
C GLU A 116 4.01 23.75 -0.60
N CYS A 117 4.09 22.41 -0.49
CA CYS A 117 4.09 21.55 -1.66
C CYS A 117 2.76 21.58 -2.42
N ALA A 118 1.64 21.78 -1.72
CA ALA A 118 0.34 21.98 -2.36
C ALA A 118 0.31 23.27 -3.18
N ALA A 119 0.71 24.39 -2.57
CA ALA A 119 0.74 25.70 -3.22
C ALA A 119 1.71 25.74 -4.42
N ALA A 120 2.88 25.10 -4.31
CA ALA A 120 3.84 25.01 -5.40
C ALA A 120 3.28 24.21 -6.59
N LEU A 121 2.69 23.04 -6.33
CA LEU A 121 2.08 22.20 -7.35
C LEU A 121 0.91 22.91 -8.06
N GLU A 122 0.06 23.61 -7.30
CA GLU A 122 -1.04 24.40 -7.87
C GLU A 122 -0.53 25.54 -8.75
N ALA A 123 0.54 26.22 -8.35
CA ALA A 123 1.14 27.30 -9.13
C ALA A 123 1.72 26.79 -10.46
N GLU A 124 2.41 25.65 -10.46
CA GLU A 124 2.94 25.02 -11.69
C GLU A 124 1.81 24.62 -12.64
N LEU A 125 0.78 23.92 -12.13
CA LEU A 125 -0.37 23.49 -12.94
C LEU A 125 -1.17 24.68 -13.51
N SER A 126 -1.27 25.78 -12.75
CA SER A 126 -1.92 27.02 -13.19
C SER A 126 -1.14 27.72 -14.30
N PHE A 127 0.20 27.75 -14.19
CA PHE A 127 1.08 28.32 -15.20
C PHE A 127 1.03 27.52 -16.51
N GLU A 128 1.13 26.19 -16.44
CA GLU A 128 0.98 25.32 -17.62
C GLU A 128 -0.40 25.46 -18.27
N ALA A 129 -1.47 25.57 -17.48
CA ALA A 129 -2.82 25.78 -18.00
C ALA A 129 -2.98 27.14 -18.72
N PHE A 130 -2.27 28.18 -18.25
CA PHE A 130 -2.23 29.49 -18.90
C PHE A 130 -1.44 29.44 -20.22
N GLU A 131 -0.28 28.79 -20.25
CA GLU A 131 0.52 28.63 -21.48
C GLU A 131 -0.20 27.80 -22.55
N LEU A 132 -0.89 26.72 -22.15
CA LEU A 132 -1.61 25.85 -23.09
C LEU A 132 -2.89 26.47 -23.67
N ARG A 133 -3.54 27.39 -22.96
CA ARG A 133 -4.80 28.01 -23.41
C ARG A 133 -4.61 29.34 -24.12
N GLY A 134 -3.44 29.97 -23.99
CA GLY A 134 -3.18 31.32 -24.50
C GLY A 134 -4.08 32.38 -23.83
N PRO A 135 -3.76 33.68 -23.97
CA PRO A 135 -4.65 34.73 -23.49
C PRO A 135 -5.97 34.68 -24.28
N ILE A 136 -7.09 34.56 -23.57
CA ILE A 136 -8.41 34.80 -24.14
C ILE A 136 -8.49 36.32 -24.35
N LEU A 137 -8.27 36.76 -25.58
CA LEU A 137 -8.56 38.12 -26.06
C LEU A 137 -10.07 38.31 -26.26
#